data_AF-A0A2D6U0W2-F1
#
_entry.id   AF-A0A2D6U0W2-F1
#
_cell.length_a   1.000
_cell.length_b   1.000
_cell.length_c   1.000
_cell.angle_alpha   90.00
_cell.angle_beta   90.00
_cell.angle_gamma   90.00
#
_symmetry.space_group_name_H-M   'P 1'
#
loop_
_entity.id
_entity.type
_entity.pdbx_description
1 polymer ?
#
loop_
_entity_poly.entity_id
_entity_poly.type
_entity_poly.pdbx_seq_one_letter_code
_entity_poly.pdbx_strand_id
1 'polypeptide(L)'
;MKNWCVNPFYQQAIRKKSIIPCCWLRDFDKQFSTKKLQETFDKGLKSKYCSHCWNTEKSGHESKRLQDNRWLSFHSKKSLKELHEHRHNKKIRSLQFTATNLCNLTCKTCGPDDSTKWYAEHNHYNKNKWHNLNESNTSKVSDETLYGLDSLEILGGEPFLDWNHITLLERLINLGKTKLHLQYTTNCQQMPHRELFKILQQFSNIYVTLSIDGIGKVFNYMRYPGKWDKTVKIVQKLKDTNWNANVYNTLSNINIYYYDKMLEWNMENFNATSHKYQFVQTPYYMSPQVMPLKMKDAIANKFSKHKFSTLLKPIVEYINQADGKESLLQTFKFTINQQDSFRKQNPKNFVPEIINYLY
;
A
#
# COMPACT_ATOMS: atom_id res chain seq x y z
N MET A 1 -24.17 -13.18 1.72
CA MET A 1 -22.75 -12.86 1.38
C MET A 1 -22.16 -11.65 2.13
N LYS A 2 -22.78 -11.13 3.21
CA LYS A 2 -22.33 -9.89 3.89
C LYS A 2 -20.85 -9.90 4.30
N ASN A 3 -20.38 -11.01 4.86
CA ASN A 3 -19.01 -11.15 5.37
C ASN A 3 -18.01 -11.72 4.35
N TRP A 4 -18.42 -12.04 3.13
CA TRP A 4 -17.61 -12.85 2.21
C TRP A 4 -16.45 -12.09 1.54
N CYS A 5 -15.29 -12.73 1.39
CA CYS A 5 -14.09 -12.18 0.75
C CYS A 5 -13.67 -13.07 -0.42
N VAL A 6 -13.37 -12.49 -1.58
CA VAL A 6 -12.86 -13.25 -2.75
C VAL A 6 -11.43 -13.75 -2.56
N ASN A 7 -10.60 -13.02 -1.82
CA ASN A 7 -9.14 -13.24 -1.79
C ASN A 7 -8.72 -14.65 -1.35
N PRO A 8 -9.31 -15.26 -0.29
CA PRO A 8 -9.01 -16.64 0.10
C PRO A 8 -9.20 -17.69 -0.98
N PHE A 9 -10.00 -17.40 -2.00
CA PHE A 9 -10.41 -18.36 -3.03
C PHE A 9 -9.78 -18.07 -4.39
N TYR A 10 -9.56 -16.79 -4.71
CA TYR A 10 -9.20 -16.34 -6.06
C TYR A 10 -7.87 -15.58 -6.14
N GLN A 11 -7.24 -15.27 -5.01
CA GLN A 11 -6.02 -14.48 -4.98
C GLN A 11 -4.85 -15.23 -4.35
N GLN A 12 -3.66 -14.94 -4.85
CA GLN A 12 -2.41 -15.25 -4.17
C GLN A 12 -1.58 -13.97 -4.02
N ALA A 13 -0.96 -13.82 -2.86
CA ALA A 13 0.08 -12.84 -2.61
C ALA A 13 1.37 -13.61 -2.29
N ILE A 14 2.39 -13.39 -3.12
CA ILE A 14 3.72 -13.97 -2.97
C ILE A 14 4.61 -12.86 -2.42
N ARG A 15 5.11 -13.07 -1.21
CA ARG A 15 6.04 -12.18 -0.54
C ARG A 15 7.13 -13.02 0.10
N LYS A 16 8.39 -12.77 -0.26
CA LYS A 16 9.53 -13.57 0.19
C LYS A 16 9.31 -15.07 -0.10
N LYS A 17 9.30 -15.89 0.94
CA LYS A 17 9.05 -17.33 0.90
C LYS A 17 7.57 -17.70 1.04
N SER A 18 6.70 -16.77 1.42
CA SER A 18 5.30 -17.04 1.72
C SER A 18 4.40 -16.93 0.49
N ILE A 19 3.37 -17.79 0.46
CA ILE A 19 2.22 -17.67 -0.44
C ILE A 19 0.99 -17.61 0.46
N ILE A 20 0.33 -16.46 0.49
CA ILE A 20 -0.83 -16.19 1.34
C ILE A 20 -1.98 -15.65 0.47
N PRO A 21 -3.25 -15.80 0.89
CA PRO A 21 -4.35 -15.36 0.04
C PRO A 21 -4.53 -13.83 0.02
N CYS A 22 -3.92 -13.08 0.93
CA CYS A 22 -4.05 -11.63 1.01
C CYS A 22 -2.80 -11.02 1.66
N CYS A 23 -2.26 -9.95 1.08
CA CYS A 23 -1.04 -9.29 1.57
C CYS A 23 -1.16 -8.66 2.97
N TRP A 24 -2.38 -8.50 3.49
CA TRP A 24 -2.64 -8.01 4.85
C TRP A 24 -2.57 -9.11 5.91
N LEU A 25 -2.54 -10.37 5.50
CA LEU A 25 -2.31 -11.49 6.41
C LEU A 25 -0.82 -11.47 6.76
N ARG A 26 -0.51 -11.28 8.04
CA ARG A 26 0.88 -11.27 8.47
C ARG A 26 1.42 -12.69 8.44
N ASP A 27 2.63 -12.83 7.90
CA ASP A 27 3.41 -14.08 7.80
C ASP A 27 3.79 -14.73 9.15
N PHE A 28 3.26 -14.25 10.29
CA PHE A 28 3.78 -14.57 11.62
C PHE A 28 2.83 -15.37 12.52
N ASP A 29 1.55 -15.54 12.16
CA ASP A 29 0.73 -16.51 12.88
C ASP A 29 0.98 -17.90 12.28
N LYS A 30 1.85 -18.68 12.94
CA LYS A 30 2.12 -20.09 12.57
C LYS A 30 0.84 -20.95 12.55
N GLN A 31 -0.25 -20.49 13.16
CA GLN A 31 -1.54 -21.18 13.18
C GLN A 31 -2.44 -20.79 12.01
N PHE A 32 -2.03 -19.82 11.18
CA PHE A 32 -2.81 -19.40 10.01
C PHE A 32 -2.94 -20.55 9.00
N SER A 33 -4.15 -20.71 8.47
CA SER A 33 -4.43 -21.68 7.39
C SER A 33 -5.42 -21.06 6.42
N THR A 34 -5.06 -21.02 5.15
CA THR A 34 -5.96 -20.59 4.06
C THR A 34 -7.23 -21.43 4.05
N LYS A 35 -7.12 -22.75 4.27
CA LYS A 35 -8.29 -23.66 4.33
C LYS A 35 -9.24 -23.28 5.46
N LYS A 36 -8.73 -23.06 6.68
CA LYS A 36 -9.56 -22.61 7.81
C LYS A 36 -10.20 -21.23 7.53
N LEU A 37 -9.49 -20.35 6.84
CA LEU A 37 -10.03 -19.04 6.44
C LEU A 37 -11.18 -19.19 5.43
N GLN A 38 -11.03 -20.05 4.43
CA GLN A 38 -12.08 -20.40 3.47
C GLN A 38 -13.31 -20.97 4.19
N GLU A 39 -13.13 -21.98 5.04
CA GLU A 39 -14.21 -22.60 5.84
C GLU A 39 -14.94 -21.58 6.73
N THR A 40 -14.22 -20.60 7.29
CA THR A 40 -14.82 -19.50 8.08
C THR A 40 -15.75 -18.65 7.22
N PHE A 41 -15.32 -18.31 6.00
CA PHE A 41 -16.13 -17.53 5.06
C PHE A 41 -17.30 -18.34 4.47
N ASP A 42 -17.15 -19.65 4.28
CA ASP A 42 -18.23 -20.55 3.85
C ASP A 42 -19.37 -20.59 4.88
N LYS A 43 -19.02 -20.54 6.17
CA LYS A 43 -19.99 -20.42 7.27
C LYS A 43 -20.55 -18.99 7.44
N GLY A 44 -20.12 -18.04 6.61
CA GLY A 44 -20.52 -16.64 6.69
C GLY A 44 -19.98 -15.89 7.91
N LEU A 45 -18.93 -16.40 8.56
CA LEU A 45 -18.38 -15.84 9.81
C LEU A 45 -17.26 -14.81 9.54
N LYS A 46 -17.03 -13.92 10.51
CA LYS A 46 -15.91 -12.96 10.47
C LYS A 46 -14.64 -13.61 11.04
N SER A 47 -13.58 -13.65 10.24
CA SER A 47 -12.28 -14.14 10.70
C SER A 47 -11.50 -13.07 11.48
N LYS A 48 -10.85 -13.46 12.59
CA LYS A 48 -9.94 -12.58 13.35
C LYS A 48 -8.77 -12.07 12.51
N TYR A 49 -8.36 -12.84 11.50
CA TYR A 49 -7.27 -12.50 10.58
C TYR A 49 -7.63 -11.34 9.64
N CYS A 50 -8.91 -11.00 9.52
CA CYS A 50 -9.41 -9.93 8.67
C CYS A 50 -9.85 -8.70 9.49
N SER A 51 -9.40 -8.58 10.74
CA SER A 51 -9.75 -7.48 11.66
C SER A 51 -9.49 -6.11 11.05
N HIS A 52 -8.44 -5.95 10.24
CA HIS A 52 -8.18 -4.72 9.50
C HIS A 52 -9.37 -4.29 8.64
N CYS A 53 -9.92 -5.21 7.84
CA CYS A 53 -11.07 -4.93 6.99
C CYS A 53 -12.32 -4.65 7.84
N TRP A 54 -12.53 -5.42 8.91
CA TRP A 54 -13.69 -5.23 9.79
C TRP A 54 -13.69 -3.90 10.52
N ASN A 55 -12.53 -3.46 10.99
CA ASN A 55 -12.39 -2.19 11.66
C ASN A 55 -12.62 -1.05 10.66
N THR A 56 -11.99 -1.12 9.49
CA THR A 56 -12.18 -0.13 8.41
C THR A 56 -13.64 0.00 8.00
N GLU A 57 -14.34 -1.12 7.81
CA GLU A 57 -15.78 -1.15 7.48
C GLU A 57 -16.65 -0.59 8.61
N LYS A 58 -16.34 -0.90 9.87
CA LYS A 58 -17.04 -0.36 11.05
C LYS A 58 -16.89 1.17 11.13
N SER A 59 -15.76 1.69 10.65
CA SER A 59 -15.48 3.12 10.54
C SER A 59 -16.17 3.80 9.34
N GLY A 60 -17.07 3.13 8.61
CA GLY A 60 -17.72 3.68 7.42
C GLY A 60 -16.83 3.74 6.17
N HIS A 61 -15.63 3.15 6.21
CA HIS A 61 -14.69 3.17 5.09
C HIS A 61 -14.75 1.87 4.29
N GLU A 62 -14.44 1.96 3.00
CA GLU A 62 -14.29 0.77 2.17
C GLU A 62 -12.99 0.03 2.48
N SER A 63 -13.10 -1.22 2.95
CA SER A 63 -11.94 -2.08 3.18
C SER A 63 -11.35 -2.66 1.90
N LYS A 64 -10.11 -3.14 1.97
CA LYS A 64 -9.50 -3.92 0.89
C LYS A 64 -10.37 -5.08 0.43
N ARG A 65 -11.03 -5.81 1.34
CA ARG A 65 -11.94 -6.91 0.97
C ARG A 65 -13.05 -6.43 0.05
N LEU A 66 -13.69 -5.31 0.38
CA LEU A 66 -14.79 -4.77 -0.43
C LEU A 66 -14.27 -4.26 -1.79
N GLN A 67 -13.11 -3.60 -1.78
CA GLN A 67 -12.43 -3.17 -3.01
C GLN A 67 -12.11 -4.37 -3.92
N ASP A 68 -11.50 -5.43 -3.39
CA ASP A 68 -11.12 -6.62 -4.16
C ASP A 68 -12.35 -7.42 -4.64
N ASN A 69 -13.40 -7.51 -3.81
CA ASN A 69 -14.67 -8.11 -4.22
C ASN A 69 -15.23 -7.38 -5.46
N ARG A 70 -15.33 -6.05 -5.39
CA ARG A 70 -15.83 -5.21 -6.49
C ARG A 70 -14.93 -5.34 -7.72
N TRP A 71 -13.63 -5.25 -7.52
CA TRP A 71 -12.61 -5.34 -8.57
C TRP A 71 -12.72 -6.67 -9.30
N LEU A 72 -12.71 -7.80 -8.57
CA LEU A 72 -12.75 -9.11 -9.20
C LEU A 72 -14.08 -9.35 -9.92
N SER A 73 -15.19 -8.90 -9.33
CA SER A 73 -16.51 -9.00 -9.97
C SER A 73 -16.55 -8.25 -11.30
N PHE A 74 -16.04 -7.02 -11.35
CA PHE A 74 -15.96 -6.22 -12.56
C PHE A 74 -15.04 -6.85 -13.61
N HIS A 75 -13.81 -7.19 -13.25
CA HIS A 75 -12.81 -7.66 -14.21
C HIS A 75 -13.05 -9.08 -14.71
N SER A 76 -13.64 -9.95 -13.88
CA SER A 76 -14.02 -11.30 -14.30
C SER A 76 -15.35 -11.34 -15.06
N LYS A 77 -16.09 -10.21 -15.14
CA LYS A 77 -17.45 -10.12 -15.69
C LYS A 77 -18.43 -11.10 -15.04
N LYS A 78 -18.26 -11.33 -13.73
CA LYS A 78 -19.11 -12.22 -12.93
C LYS A 78 -19.66 -11.46 -11.74
N SER A 79 -20.92 -11.70 -11.40
CA SER A 79 -21.49 -11.25 -10.15
C SER A 79 -20.76 -11.89 -8.96
N LEU A 80 -20.83 -11.24 -7.80
CA LEU A 80 -20.33 -11.81 -6.55
C LEU A 80 -21.01 -13.15 -6.20
N LYS A 81 -22.27 -13.34 -6.62
CA LYS A 81 -23.00 -14.59 -6.41
C LYS A 81 -22.38 -15.74 -7.22
N GLU A 82 -22.11 -15.52 -8.51
CA GLU A 82 -21.45 -16.51 -9.36
C GLU A 82 -20.04 -16.83 -8.87
N LEU A 83 -19.27 -15.80 -8.47
CA LEU A 83 -17.96 -16.01 -7.86
C LEU A 83 -18.06 -16.79 -6.55
N HIS A 84 -19.09 -16.58 -5.74
CA HIS A 84 -19.30 -17.36 -4.53
C HIS A 84 -19.66 -18.82 -4.86
N GLU A 85 -20.53 -19.07 -5.83
CA GLU A 85 -20.93 -20.42 -6.25
C GLU A 85 -19.73 -21.24 -6.75
N HIS A 86 -18.80 -20.62 -7.49
CA HIS A 86 -17.62 -21.28 -8.06
C HIS A 86 -16.34 -21.23 -7.20
N ARG A 87 -16.42 -20.76 -5.95
CA ARG A 87 -15.25 -20.45 -5.11
C ARG A 87 -14.28 -21.61 -4.84
N HIS A 88 -14.73 -22.86 -4.98
CA HIS A 88 -13.89 -24.04 -4.77
C HIS A 88 -13.26 -24.60 -6.05
N ASN A 89 -13.42 -23.94 -7.20
CA ASN A 89 -12.84 -24.38 -8.48
C ASN A 89 -11.31 -24.19 -8.56
N LYS A 90 -10.65 -23.79 -7.46
CA LYS A 90 -9.19 -23.61 -7.31
C LYS A 90 -8.50 -22.74 -8.37
N LYS A 91 -9.25 -21.92 -9.11
CA LYS A 91 -8.70 -21.05 -10.16
C LYS A 91 -8.27 -19.71 -9.57
N ILE A 92 -6.95 -19.49 -9.50
CA ILE A 92 -6.39 -18.18 -9.15
C ILE A 92 -6.63 -17.21 -10.31
N ARG A 93 -7.12 -16.02 -9.96
CA ARG A 93 -7.47 -14.93 -10.89
C ARG A 93 -6.65 -13.67 -10.66
N SER A 94 -6.15 -13.46 -9.45
CA SER A 94 -5.35 -12.30 -9.09
C SER A 94 -4.07 -12.72 -8.40
N LEU A 95 -2.94 -12.17 -8.84
CA LEU A 95 -1.64 -12.40 -8.23
C LEU A 95 -1.05 -11.07 -7.78
N GLN A 96 -0.64 -10.99 -6.51
CA GLN A 96 0.24 -9.95 -6.00
C GLN A 96 1.63 -10.55 -5.86
N PHE A 97 2.62 -9.98 -6.54
CA PHE A 97 4.00 -10.45 -6.52
C PHE A 97 4.91 -9.36 -5.97
N THR A 98 5.44 -9.57 -4.77
CA THR A 98 6.46 -8.69 -4.19
C THR A 98 7.82 -9.15 -4.68
N ALA A 99 8.44 -8.45 -5.63
CA ALA A 99 9.63 -8.95 -6.32
C ALA A 99 10.84 -9.06 -5.38
N THR A 100 11.25 -7.93 -4.81
CA THR A 100 12.23 -7.88 -3.73
C THR A 100 11.86 -6.82 -2.69
N ASN A 101 12.79 -6.44 -1.81
CA ASN A 101 12.73 -5.19 -1.05
C ASN A 101 13.79 -4.17 -1.53
N LEU A 102 14.35 -4.31 -2.75
CA LEU A 102 15.22 -3.31 -3.35
C LEU A 102 14.43 -2.01 -3.53
N CYS A 103 14.85 -0.94 -2.86
CA CYS A 103 14.23 0.37 -2.98
C CYS A 103 15.28 1.46 -2.76
N ASN A 104 15.04 2.63 -3.32
CA ASN A 104 15.90 3.81 -3.20
C ASN A 104 15.48 4.78 -2.08
N LEU A 105 14.44 4.46 -1.31
CA LEU A 105 13.89 5.32 -0.25
C LEU A 105 13.86 4.66 1.13
N THR A 106 13.93 5.45 2.17
CA THR A 106 13.84 5.10 3.59
C THR A 106 12.59 5.79 4.20
N CYS A 107 11.40 5.50 3.68
CA CYS A 107 10.16 6.19 4.08
C CYS A 107 9.88 6.04 5.59
N LYS A 108 9.38 7.07 6.28
CA LYS A 108 9.09 7.09 7.73
C LYS A 108 8.18 5.95 8.21
N THR A 109 7.31 5.47 7.32
CA THR A 109 6.30 4.43 7.56
C THR A 109 6.70 3.04 7.06
N CYS A 110 7.89 2.89 6.48
CA CYS A 110 8.44 1.61 6.03
C CYS A 110 9.44 1.06 7.05
N GLY A 111 9.95 -0.15 6.79
CA GLY A 111 11.09 -0.72 7.51
C GLY A 111 12.07 -1.45 6.60
N PRO A 112 13.08 -2.14 7.18
CA PRO A 112 14.04 -2.93 6.41
C PRO A 112 13.37 -4.03 5.57
N ASP A 113 12.21 -4.51 5.97
CA ASP A 113 11.44 -5.48 5.16
C ASP A 113 10.91 -4.94 3.83
N ASP A 114 10.80 -3.62 3.70
CA ASP A 114 10.19 -2.96 2.54
C ASP A 114 11.24 -2.22 1.68
N SER A 115 12.41 -1.91 2.24
CA SER A 115 13.47 -1.21 1.52
C SER A 115 14.87 -1.53 2.04
N THR A 116 15.78 -1.85 1.12
CA THR A 116 17.20 -2.01 1.43
C THR A 116 17.89 -0.73 1.92
N LYS A 117 17.36 0.46 1.59
CA LYS A 117 17.91 1.72 2.11
C LYS A 117 17.68 1.92 3.61
N TRP A 118 16.80 1.13 4.21
CA TRP A 118 16.61 1.10 5.66
C TRP A 118 17.71 0.37 6.42
N TYR A 119 18.56 -0.44 5.77
CA TYR A 119 19.52 -1.31 6.47
C TYR A 119 20.54 -0.52 7.29
N ALA A 120 21.10 0.56 6.73
CA ALA A 120 22.09 1.37 7.43
C ALA A 120 21.51 1.99 8.72
N GLU A 121 20.31 2.57 8.63
CA GLU A 121 19.62 3.17 9.77
C GLU A 121 19.21 2.13 10.81
N HIS A 122 18.62 1.01 10.36
CA HIS A 122 18.22 -0.06 11.26
C HIS A 122 19.43 -0.63 12.01
N ASN A 123 20.52 -0.93 11.31
CA ASN A 123 21.72 -1.53 11.90
C ASN A 123 22.49 -0.59 12.82
N HIS A 124 22.28 0.73 12.69
CA HIS A 124 22.87 1.72 13.59
C HIS A 124 22.24 1.67 14.98
N TYR A 125 20.91 1.47 15.07
CA TYR A 125 20.18 1.46 16.34
C TYR A 125 19.86 0.07 16.89
N ASN A 126 20.00 -0.99 16.09
CA ASN A 126 19.61 -2.35 16.46
C ASN A 126 20.81 -3.30 16.46
N LYS A 127 20.83 -4.24 17.42
CA LYS A 127 21.86 -5.29 17.49
C LYS A 127 21.76 -6.28 16.32
N ASN A 128 20.54 -6.58 15.87
CA ASN A 128 20.29 -7.49 14.77
C ASN A 128 20.52 -6.78 13.45
N LYS A 129 21.59 -7.15 12.75
CA LYS A 129 21.93 -6.52 11.48
C LYS A 129 21.15 -7.14 10.31
N TRP A 130 20.71 -6.27 9.43
CA TRP A 130 20.05 -6.59 8.16
C TRP A 130 21.01 -6.38 7.01
N HIS A 131 21.15 -7.41 6.17
CA HIS A 131 22.09 -7.40 5.05
C HIS A 131 21.53 -8.03 3.76
N ASN A 132 20.47 -8.82 3.83
CA ASN A 132 20.02 -9.63 2.70
C ASN A 132 18.78 -9.05 2.02
N LEU A 133 18.77 -9.06 0.69
CA LEU A 133 17.57 -8.78 -0.10
C LEU A 133 16.50 -9.85 0.14
N ASN A 134 15.26 -9.40 0.32
CA ASN A 134 14.10 -10.26 0.51
C ASN A 134 13.50 -10.62 -0.85
N GLU A 135 14.03 -11.64 -1.52
CA GLU A 135 13.59 -12.01 -2.87
C GLU A 135 12.43 -13.00 -2.88
N SER A 136 11.51 -12.82 -3.83
CA SER A 136 10.50 -13.81 -4.17
C SER A 136 10.88 -14.63 -5.40
N ASN A 137 10.53 -15.90 -5.37
CA ASN A 137 10.83 -16.84 -6.45
C ASN A 137 9.66 -16.92 -7.45
N THR A 138 9.90 -16.48 -8.68
CA THR A 138 8.94 -16.53 -9.79
C THR A 138 8.56 -17.96 -10.20
N SER A 139 9.41 -18.95 -9.94
CA SER A 139 9.13 -20.36 -10.25
C SER A 139 8.00 -20.95 -9.40
N LYS A 140 7.62 -20.28 -8.31
CA LYS A 140 6.45 -20.65 -7.50
C LYS A 140 5.11 -20.40 -8.20
N VAL A 141 5.11 -19.61 -9.27
CA VAL A 141 3.92 -19.35 -10.07
C VAL A 141 3.96 -20.30 -11.27
N SER A 142 2.97 -21.19 -11.39
CA SER A 142 2.87 -22.08 -12.55
C SER A 142 2.33 -21.34 -13.79
N ASP A 143 2.62 -21.86 -14.98
CA ASP A 143 2.04 -21.32 -16.22
C ASP A 143 0.51 -21.46 -16.25
N GLU A 144 -0.04 -22.53 -15.64
CA GLU A 144 -1.48 -22.68 -15.46
C GLU A 144 -2.07 -21.52 -14.63
N THR A 145 -1.38 -21.14 -13.54
CA THR A 145 -1.78 -19.99 -12.73
C THR A 145 -1.76 -18.72 -13.57
N LEU A 146 -0.66 -18.46 -14.29
CA LEU A 146 -0.52 -17.29 -15.18
C LEU A 146 -1.60 -17.25 -16.25
N TYR A 147 -1.91 -18.40 -16.87
CA TYR A 147 -2.96 -18.54 -17.85
C TYR A 147 -4.36 -18.30 -17.26
N GLY A 148 -4.53 -18.51 -15.95
CA GLY A 148 -5.77 -18.22 -15.23
C GLY A 148 -5.97 -16.75 -14.85
N LEU A 149 -4.91 -15.92 -14.85
CA LEU A 149 -4.96 -14.57 -14.28
C LEU A 149 -5.80 -13.59 -15.10
N ASP A 150 -6.59 -12.83 -14.35
CA ASP A 150 -7.26 -11.59 -14.76
C ASP A 150 -6.40 -10.37 -14.36
N SER A 151 -5.61 -10.47 -13.28
CA SER A 151 -4.66 -9.42 -12.85
C SER A 151 -3.35 -9.92 -12.26
N LEU A 152 -2.33 -9.09 -12.45
CA LEU A 152 -1.03 -9.17 -11.79
C LEU A 152 -0.69 -7.80 -11.21
N GLU A 153 -0.42 -7.74 -9.91
CA GLU A 153 0.10 -6.56 -9.23
C GLU A 153 1.55 -6.81 -8.81
N ILE A 154 2.47 -5.97 -9.30
CA ILE A 154 3.87 -5.97 -8.91
C ILE A 154 4.11 -4.96 -7.78
N LEU A 155 4.72 -5.46 -6.70
CA LEU A 155 5.05 -4.73 -5.48
C LEU A 155 6.55 -4.90 -5.16
N GLY A 156 7.05 -4.05 -4.24
CA GLY A 156 8.29 -4.24 -3.47
C GLY A 156 9.62 -4.16 -4.23
N GLY A 157 10.69 -3.60 -3.64
CA GLY A 157 10.61 -2.41 -2.81
C GLY A 157 10.12 -1.27 -3.69
N GLU A 158 10.93 -0.90 -4.69
CA GLU A 158 10.53 -0.10 -5.84
C GLU A 158 10.57 -0.96 -7.11
N PRO A 159 9.41 -1.37 -7.66
CA PRO A 159 9.34 -2.21 -8.85
C PRO A 159 10.09 -1.67 -10.07
N PHE A 160 10.14 -0.34 -10.28
CA PHE A 160 10.87 0.22 -11.43
C PHE A 160 12.39 0.12 -11.31
N LEU A 161 12.92 -0.26 -10.15
CA LEU A 161 14.34 -0.58 -9.93
C LEU A 161 14.65 -2.08 -10.07
N ASP A 162 13.63 -2.92 -9.97
CA ASP A 162 13.78 -4.34 -9.71
C ASP A 162 13.70 -5.18 -11.01
N TRP A 163 14.54 -6.19 -11.13
CA TRP A 163 14.59 -7.07 -12.31
C TRP A 163 13.91 -8.42 -12.09
N ASN A 164 13.64 -8.80 -10.84
CA ASN A 164 13.26 -10.16 -10.46
C ASN A 164 11.84 -10.55 -10.93
N HIS A 165 10.99 -9.58 -11.24
CA HIS A 165 9.66 -9.84 -11.79
C HIS A 165 9.62 -9.94 -13.33
N ILE A 166 10.71 -9.62 -14.03
CA ILE A 166 10.75 -9.59 -15.51
C ILE A 166 10.40 -10.95 -16.11
N THR A 167 10.95 -12.04 -15.56
CA THR A 167 10.65 -13.40 -16.03
C THR A 167 9.16 -13.73 -15.96
N LEU A 168 8.42 -13.16 -15.00
CA LEU A 168 6.97 -13.35 -14.91
C LEU A 168 6.25 -12.65 -16.07
N LEU A 169 6.70 -11.46 -16.45
CA LEU A 169 6.13 -10.70 -17.58
C LEU A 169 6.43 -11.38 -18.92
N GLU A 170 7.64 -11.88 -19.12
CA GLU A 170 8.04 -12.62 -20.33
C GLU A 170 7.20 -13.88 -20.51
N ARG A 171 7.00 -14.65 -19.42
CA ARG A 171 6.11 -15.82 -19.44
C ARG A 171 4.68 -15.46 -19.79
N LEU A 172 4.15 -14.35 -19.25
CA LEU A 172 2.82 -13.85 -19.63
C LEU A 172 2.73 -13.49 -21.11
N ILE A 173 3.77 -12.86 -21.68
CA ILE A 173 3.84 -12.55 -23.11
C ILE A 173 3.81 -13.85 -23.94
N ASN A 174 4.62 -14.84 -23.59
CA ASN A 174 4.69 -16.13 -24.28
C ASN A 174 3.35 -16.89 -24.23
N LEU A 175 2.59 -16.73 -23.15
CA LEU A 175 1.24 -17.30 -22.99
C LEU A 175 0.13 -16.47 -23.67
N GLY A 176 0.46 -15.37 -24.35
CA GLY A 176 -0.52 -14.47 -24.98
C GLY A 176 -1.38 -13.68 -23.97
N LYS A 177 -0.91 -13.53 -22.72
CA LYS A 177 -1.65 -12.92 -21.60
C LYS A 177 -1.36 -11.43 -21.40
N THR A 178 -1.18 -10.69 -22.49
CA THR A 178 -0.83 -9.26 -22.46
C THR A 178 -2.02 -8.31 -22.24
N LYS A 179 -3.26 -8.83 -22.27
CA LYS A 179 -4.50 -8.06 -22.05
C LYS A 179 -4.95 -8.02 -20.59
N LEU A 180 -4.29 -8.77 -19.70
CA LEU A 180 -4.64 -8.78 -18.26
C LEU A 180 -4.43 -7.39 -17.64
N HIS A 181 -5.04 -7.16 -16.49
CA HIS A 181 -4.80 -5.93 -15.74
C HIS A 181 -3.46 -5.99 -15.00
N LEU A 182 -2.46 -5.25 -15.51
CA LEU A 182 -1.13 -5.21 -14.95
C LEU A 182 -0.97 -3.95 -14.09
N GLN A 183 -0.79 -4.13 -12.78
CA GLN A 183 -0.66 -3.05 -11.83
C GLN A 183 0.77 -2.94 -11.30
N TYR A 184 1.28 -1.72 -11.23
CA TYR A 184 2.54 -1.37 -10.54
C TYR A 184 2.25 -0.39 -9.42
N THR A 185 2.89 -0.56 -8.26
CA THR A 185 2.94 0.50 -7.24
C THR A 185 4.35 1.07 -7.19
N THR A 186 4.50 2.36 -7.48
CA THR A 186 5.82 3.04 -7.52
C THR A 186 5.90 4.19 -6.53
N ASN A 187 7.12 4.46 -6.07
CA ASN A 187 7.46 5.59 -5.25
C ASN A 187 7.65 6.91 -6.02
N CYS A 188 7.51 6.87 -7.34
CA CYS A 188 7.56 8.03 -8.25
C CYS A 188 8.93 8.72 -8.29
N GLN A 189 10.02 8.03 -7.95
CA GLN A 189 11.37 8.60 -8.03
C GLN A 189 12.11 8.24 -9.31
N GLN A 190 11.53 7.44 -10.20
CA GLN A 190 12.09 7.15 -11.51
C GLN A 190 11.04 6.55 -12.45
N MET A 191 11.34 6.54 -13.75
CA MET A 191 10.64 5.69 -14.72
C MET A 191 11.25 4.28 -14.67
N PRO A 192 10.55 3.25 -15.16
CA PRO A 192 11.16 1.95 -15.39
C PRO A 192 12.39 2.08 -16.30
N HIS A 193 13.38 1.23 -16.07
CA HIS A 193 14.55 1.14 -16.95
C HIS A 193 14.15 0.70 -18.36
N ARG A 194 15.03 0.92 -19.34
CA ARG A 194 14.76 0.73 -20.76
C ARG A 194 14.17 -0.65 -21.09
N GLU A 195 14.76 -1.72 -20.56
CA GLU A 195 14.30 -3.09 -20.83
C GLU A 195 12.90 -3.36 -20.26
N LEU A 196 12.63 -2.97 -19.01
CA LEU A 196 11.29 -3.09 -18.45
C LEU A 196 10.28 -2.24 -19.25
N PHE A 197 10.65 -1.02 -19.65
CA PHE A 197 9.77 -0.18 -20.47
C PHE A 197 9.39 -0.86 -21.79
N LYS A 198 10.34 -1.47 -22.51
CA LYS A 198 10.05 -2.23 -23.75
C LYS A 198 9.10 -3.41 -23.51
N ILE A 199 9.28 -4.13 -22.40
CA ILE A 199 8.39 -5.24 -22.02
C ILE A 199 6.98 -4.71 -21.76
N LEU A 200 6.86 -3.62 -21.00
CA LEU A 200 5.58 -3.00 -20.67
C LEU A 200 4.84 -2.49 -21.91
N GLN A 201 5.53 -2.11 -22.99
CA GLN A 201 4.87 -1.73 -24.26
C GLN A 201 4.05 -2.86 -24.90
N GLN A 202 4.28 -4.12 -24.52
CA GLN A 202 3.50 -5.25 -25.03
C GLN A 202 2.16 -5.43 -24.31
N PHE A 203 1.96 -4.80 -23.16
CA PHE A 203 0.73 -4.89 -22.38
C PHE A 203 -0.22 -3.73 -22.69
N SER A 204 -1.48 -4.04 -22.96
CA SER A 204 -2.48 -3.04 -23.36
C SER A 204 -3.22 -2.40 -22.18
N ASN A 205 -3.01 -2.90 -20.96
CA ASN A 205 -3.82 -2.55 -19.79
C ASN A 205 -2.96 -2.39 -18.53
N ILE A 206 -2.19 -1.30 -18.50
CA ILE A 206 -1.29 -0.97 -17.38
C ILE A 206 -1.93 0.09 -16.48
N TYR A 207 -1.84 -0.17 -15.18
CA TYR A 207 -2.21 0.76 -14.12
C TYR A 207 -1.02 1.01 -13.20
N VAL A 208 -0.76 2.27 -12.91
CA VAL A 208 0.32 2.70 -12.02
C VAL A 208 -0.28 3.41 -10.81
N THR A 209 -0.04 2.84 -9.64
CA THR A 209 -0.41 3.39 -8.34
C THR A 209 0.77 4.23 -7.81
N LEU A 210 0.54 5.53 -7.65
CA LEU A 210 1.54 6.51 -7.24
C LEU A 210 1.52 6.65 -5.72
N SER A 211 2.57 6.18 -5.05
CA SER A 211 2.70 6.34 -3.60
C SER A 211 3.15 7.78 -3.28
N ILE A 212 2.24 8.60 -2.77
CA ILE A 212 2.51 10.00 -2.43
C ILE A 212 2.05 10.22 -0.99
N ASP A 213 2.98 10.48 -0.08
CA ASP A 213 2.69 10.57 1.36
C ASP A 213 2.84 12.01 1.91
N GLY A 214 2.90 12.98 1.02
CA GLY A 214 3.01 14.41 1.31
C GLY A 214 3.21 15.22 0.04
N ILE A 215 3.16 16.54 0.15
CA ILE A 215 3.48 17.49 -0.93
C ILE A 215 4.67 18.34 -0.51
N GLY A 216 5.57 18.66 -1.46
CA GLY A 216 6.73 19.52 -1.20
C GLY A 216 7.62 19.01 -0.07
N LYS A 217 7.86 19.86 0.94
CA LYS A 217 8.68 19.52 2.11
C LYS A 217 8.12 18.32 2.90
N VAL A 218 6.80 18.14 2.97
CA VAL A 218 6.19 16.99 3.68
C VAL A 218 6.52 15.68 2.96
N PHE A 219 6.51 15.67 1.62
CA PHE A 219 6.95 14.51 0.83
C PHE A 219 8.41 14.17 1.13
N ASN A 220 9.29 15.17 1.06
CA ASN A 220 10.73 15.00 1.28
C ASN A 220 11.03 14.45 2.68
N TYR A 221 10.19 14.79 3.67
CA TYR A 221 10.28 14.27 5.02
C TYR A 221 9.80 12.83 5.14
N MET A 222 8.61 12.56 4.63
CA MET A 222 7.99 11.24 4.70
C MET A 222 8.73 10.18 3.89
N ARG A 223 9.33 10.56 2.76
CA ARG A 223 9.90 9.64 1.76
C ARG A 223 11.37 9.92 1.49
N TYR A 224 12.16 10.18 2.54
CA TYR A 224 13.61 10.42 2.48
C TYR A 224 14.35 9.31 1.70
N PRO A 225 15.40 9.60 0.89
CA PRO A 225 15.89 10.92 0.49
C PRO A 225 15.17 11.47 -0.76
N GLY A 226 13.97 10.96 -1.07
CA GLY A 226 13.18 11.34 -2.22
C GLY A 226 12.89 12.83 -2.31
N LYS A 227 12.68 13.31 -3.53
CA LYS A 227 12.49 14.72 -3.84
C LYS A 227 11.16 14.94 -4.53
N TRP A 228 10.35 15.84 -3.98
CA TRP A 228 9.05 16.21 -4.53
C TRP A 228 9.14 16.69 -5.98
N ASP A 229 10.11 17.54 -6.30
CA ASP A 229 10.28 18.04 -7.67
C ASP A 229 10.58 16.91 -8.66
N LYS A 230 11.26 15.85 -8.19
CA LYS A 230 11.46 14.64 -8.98
C LYS A 230 10.15 13.88 -9.16
N THR A 231 9.37 13.73 -8.08
CA THR A 231 8.02 13.14 -8.13
C THR A 231 7.16 13.81 -9.18
N VAL A 232 7.05 15.13 -9.17
CA VAL A 232 6.24 15.89 -10.14
C VAL A 232 6.69 15.61 -11.57
N LYS A 233 8.00 15.60 -11.84
CA LYS A 233 8.55 15.26 -13.17
C LYS A 233 8.22 13.84 -13.60
N ILE A 234 8.29 12.86 -12.70
CA ILE A 234 7.94 11.46 -13.00
C ILE A 234 6.45 11.32 -13.23
N VAL A 235 5.61 11.98 -12.43
CA VAL A 235 4.16 12.00 -12.64
C VAL A 235 3.81 12.57 -14.01
N GLN A 236 4.46 13.67 -14.43
CA GLN A 236 4.24 14.21 -15.77
C GLN A 236 4.62 13.20 -16.86
N LYS A 237 5.80 12.57 -16.76
CA LYS A 237 6.22 11.54 -17.70
C LYS A 237 5.26 10.35 -17.77
N LEU A 238 4.65 9.96 -16.64
CA LEU A 238 3.65 8.90 -16.60
C LEU A 238 2.34 9.35 -17.27
N LYS A 239 1.94 10.62 -17.12
CA LYS A 239 0.78 11.20 -17.83
C LYS A 239 0.99 11.23 -19.34
N ASP A 240 2.23 11.34 -19.81
CA ASP A 240 2.58 11.30 -21.24
C ASP A 240 2.57 9.87 -21.81
N THR A 241 2.34 8.84 -20.98
CA THR A 241 2.13 7.45 -21.42
C THR A 241 0.66 7.12 -21.61
N ASN A 242 0.37 5.99 -22.26
CA ASN A 242 -0.99 5.45 -22.35
C ASN A 242 -1.40 4.65 -21.08
N TRP A 243 -0.67 4.79 -19.98
CA TRP A 243 -0.94 4.06 -18.74
C TRP A 243 -1.94 4.82 -17.88
N ASN A 244 -2.80 4.07 -17.19
CA ASN A 244 -3.69 4.65 -16.20
C ASN A 244 -2.91 4.94 -14.92
N ALA A 245 -3.19 6.05 -14.25
CA ALA A 245 -2.55 6.40 -12.99
C ALA A 245 -3.57 6.73 -11.90
N ASN A 246 -3.27 6.31 -10.67
CA ASN A 246 -3.99 6.73 -9.47
C ASN A 246 -3.02 7.11 -8.36
N VAL A 247 -3.49 7.85 -7.36
CA VAL A 247 -2.67 8.22 -6.20
C VAL A 247 -3.14 7.47 -4.98
N TYR A 248 -2.17 6.95 -4.23
CA TYR A 248 -2.40 6.21 -3.01
C TYR A 248 -1.61 6.83 -1.86
N ASN A 249 -2.32 7.35 -0.87
CA ASN A 249 -1.74 8.00 0.31
C ASN A 249 -1.73 7.04 1.51
N THR A 250 -0.60 6.88 2.19
CA THR A 250 -0.52 6.17 3.47
C THR A 250 -0.47 7.16 4.63
N LEU A 251 -1.59 7.27 5.35
CA LEU A 251 -1.80 8.27 6.40
C LEU A 251 -1.31 7.76 7.75
N SER A 252 -0.31 8.44 8.29
CA SER A 252 0.24 8.26 9.64
C SER A 252 -0.07 9.46 10.52
N ASN A 253 0.27 9.37 11.80
CA ASN A 253 0.27 10.51 12.71
C ASN A 253 1.14 11.70 12.25
N ILE A 254 2.09 11.52 11.32
CA ILE A 254 2.93 12.60 10.80
C ILE A 254 2.23 13.38 9.69
N ASN A 255 1.74 12.70 8.65
CA ASN A 255 1.32 13.36 7.41
C ASN A 255 -0.18 13.66 7.35
N ILE A 256 -1.00 13.06 8.23
CA ILE A 256 -2.46 13.19 8.19
C ILE A 256 -2.92 14.65 8.34
N TYR A 257 -2.20 15.48 9.09
CA TYR A 257 -2.51 16.91 9.21
C TYR A 257 -2.49 17.64 7.85
N TYR A 258 -1.68 17.17 6.90
CA TYR A 258 -1.47 17.76 5.59
C TYR A 258 -2.26 17.08 4.47
N TYR A 259 -3.19 16.19 4.83
CA TYR A 259 -3.91 15.40 3.84
C TYR A 259 -4.88 16.22 2.98
N ASP A 260 -5.43 17.33 3.50
CA ASP A 260 -6.16 18.31 2.71
C ASP A 260 -5.36 18.78 1.49
N LYS A 261 -4.06 19.05 1.65
CA LYS A 261 -3.17 19.45 0.55
C LYS A 261 -2.85 18.33 -0.41
N MET A 262 -2.72 17.10 0.07
CA MET A 262 -2.60 15.93 -0.80
C MET A 262 -3.89 15.73 -1.61
N LEU A 263 -5.05 15.90 -0.99
CA LEU A 263 -6.35 15.79 -1.65
C LEU A 263 -6.54 16.87 -2.72
N GLU A 264 -6.20 18.13 -2.43
CA GLU A 264 -6.20 19.21 -3.42
C GLU A 264 -5.32 18.88 -4.61
N TRP A 265 -4.06 18.52 -4.37
CA TRP A 265 -3.12 18.18 -5.45
C TRP A 265 -3.61 16.99 -6.28
N ASN A 266 -4.20 15.96 -5.64
CA ASN A 266 -4.77 14.82 -6.34
C ASN A 266 -5.92 15.23 -7.26
N MET A 267 -6.84 16.07 -6.78
CA MET A 267 -7.99 16.54 -7.56
C MET A 267 -7.59 17.46 -8.72
N GLU A 268 -6.50 18.20 -8.58
CA GLU A 268 -5.93 19.04 -9.65
C GLU A 268 -5.22 18.22 -10.73
N ASN A 269 -4.66 17.05 -10.36
CA ASN A 269 -3.78 16.29 -11.24
C ASN A 269 -4.41 15.03 -11.82
N PHE A 270 -5.47 14.51 -11.22
CA PHE A 270 -6.10 13.24 -11.59
C PHE A 270 -7.62 13.33 -11.45
N ASN A 271 -8.32 12.37 -12.05
CA ASN A 271 -9.76 12.22 -11.87
C ASN A 271 -10.11 12.00 -10.39
N ALA A 272 -11.27 12.49 -9.97
CA ALA A 272 -11.72 12.38 -8.57
C ALA A 272 -11.76 10.93 -8.04
N THR A 273 -12.03 9.96 -8.91
CA THR A 273 -12.05 8.52 -8.60
C THR A 273 -10.67 7.89 -8.42
N SER A 274 -9.61 8.60 -8.79
CA SER A 274 -8.22 8.16 -8.69
C SER A 274 -7.60 8.40 -7.31
N HIS A 275 -8.38 8.91 -6.36
CA HIS A 275 -7.92 9.20 -5.01
C HIS A 275 -8.18 8.03 -4.06
N LYS A 276 -7.10 7.44 -3.53
CA LYS A 276 -7.15 6.35 -2.56
C LYS A 276 -6.25 6.65 -1.36
N TYR A 277 -6.63 6.16 -0.21
CA TYR A 277 -5.83 6.28 1.00
C TYR A 277 -6.00 5.06 1.90
N GLN A 278 -5.03 4.87 2.79
CA GLN A 278 -5.11 3.93 3.90
C GLN A 278 -4.52 4.54 5.16
N PHE A 279 -4.89 4.00 6.31
CA PHE A 279 -4.28 4.38 7.59
C PHE A 279 -3.17 3.41 7.96
N VAL A 280 -2.06 3.92 8.49
CA VAL A 280 -1.04 3.07 9.09
C VAL A 280 -1.63 2.35 10.29
N GLN A 281 -1.59 1.01 10.27
CA GLN A 281 -1.96 0.19 11.42
C GLN A 281 -0.80 -0.64 11.92
N THR A 282 0.32 -0.68 11.22
CA THR A 282 1.54 -1.35 11.65
C THR A 282 2.76 -0.61 11.12
N PRO A 283 3.72 -0.28 12.00
CA PRO A 283 3.66 -0.45 13.46
C PRO A 283 2.58 0.44 14.10
N TYR A 284 1.92 -0.05 15.16
CA TYR A 284 0.74 0.63 15.73
C TYR A 284 1.04 2.05 16.24
N TYR A 285 2.28 2.32 16.69
CA TYR A 285 2.68 3.65 17.16
C TYR A 285 2.65 4.73 16.05
N MET A 286 2.68 4.35 14.78
CA MET A 286 2.54 5.29 13.64
C MET A 286 1.09 5.57 13.25
N SER A 287 0.12 4.88 13.86
CA SER A 287 -1.30 5.06 13.53
C SER A 287 -1.76 6.47 13.86
N PRO A 288 -2.58 7.11 13.01
CA PRO A 288 -3.25 8.36 13.34
C PRO A 288 -4.07 8.32 14.65
N GLN A 289 -4.54 7.15 15.06
CA GLN A 289 -5.31 7.01 16.30
C GLN A 289 -4.45 7.23 17.56
N VAL A 290 -3.12 7.18 17.44
CA VAL A 290 -2.17 7.41 18.55
C VAL A 290 -1.96 8.89 18.85
N MET A 291 -2.40 9.80 17.98
CA MET A 291 -2.20 11.25 18.15
C MET A 291 -2.82 11.77 19.46
N PRO A 292 -2.23 12.81 20.10
CA PRO A 292 -2.87 13.51 21.21
C PRO A 292 -4.22 14.11 20.81
N LEU A 293 -5.16 14.18 21.77
CA LEU A 293 -6.50 14.77 21.55
C LEU A 293 -6.43 16.17 20.92
N LYS A 294 -5.56 17.05 21.44
CA LYS A 294 -5.37 18.40 20.90
C LYS A 294 -5.04 18.43 19.41
N MET A 295 -4.29 17.44 18.91
CA MET A 295 -3.96 17.34 17.49
C MET A 295 -5.15 16.84 16.67
N LYS A 296 -5.90 15.87 17.20
CA LYS A 296 -7.13 15.38 16.56
C LYS A 296 -8.16 16.50 16.43
N ASP A 297 -8.35 17.30 17.47
CA ASP A 297 -9.24 18.46 17.46
C ASP A 297 -8.81 19.52 16.44
N ALA A 298 -7.50 19.79 16.35
CA ALA A 298 -6.95 20.69 15.36
C ALA A 298 -7.22 20.21 13.92
N ILE A 299 -7.05 18.90 13.66
CA ILE A 299 -7.36 18.29 12.37
C ILE A 299 -8.87 18.35 12.07
N ALA A 300 -9.71 18.00 13.05
CA ALA A 300 -11.17 18.05 12.90
C ALA A 300 -11.66 19.46 12.55
N ASN A 301 -11.16 20.48 13.26
CA ASN A 301 -11.47 21.89 13.01
C ASN A 301 -10.97 22.38 11.65
N LYS A 302 -9.79 21.93 11.24
CA LYS A 302 -9.22 22.27 9.93
C LYS A 302 -10.05 21.64 8.80
N PHE A 303 -10.38 20.36 8.92
CA PHE A 303 -11.03 19.60 7.86
C PHE A 303 -12.51 19.93 7.71
N SER A 304 -13.22 20.26 8.80
CA SER A 304 -14.62 20.66 8.75
C SER A 304 -14.85 21.97 7.97
N LYS A 305 -13.84 22.86 7.96
CA LYS A 305 -13.86 24.15 7.26
C LYS A 305 -13.32 24.08 5.82
N HIS A 306 -12.82 22.93 5.39
CA HIS A 306 -12.23 22.77 4.06
C HIS A 306 -13.30 22.61 2.98
N LYS A 307 -13.03 23.07 1.74
CA LYS A 307 -13.94 22.91 0.59
C LYS A 307 -14.29 21.45 0.25
N PHE A 308 -13.44 20.51 0.68
CA PHE A 308 -13.65 19.07 0.53
C PHE A 308 -14.03 18.37 1.85
N SER A 309 -14.68 19.09 2.77
CA SER A 309 -15.04 18.59 4.10
C SER A 309 -15.79 17.25 4.06
N THR A 310 -16.68 17.03 3.08
CA THR A 310 -17.39 15.76 2.90
C THR A 310 -16.44 14.58 2.65
N LEU A 311 -15.37 14.78 1.86
CA LEU A 311 -14.37 13.74 1.60
C LEU A 311 -13.41 13.55 2.78
N LEU A 312 -13.21 14.59 3.59
CA LEU A 312 -12.33 14.57 4.76
C LEU A 312 -13.02 14.05 6.03
N LYS A 313 -14.36 14.13 6.11
CA LYS A 313 -15.15 13.72 7.27
C LYS A 313 -14.85 12.27 7.72
N PRO A 314 -14.77 11.27 6.83
CA PRO A 314 -14.43 9.90 7.25
C PRO A 314 -13.08 9.82 7.98
N ILE A 315 -12.09 10.63 7.59
CA ILE A 315 -10.78 10.65 8.24
C ILE A 315 -10.89 11.16 9.69
N VAL A 316 -11.70 12.20 9.91
CA VAL A 316 -11.97 12.74 11.25
C VAL A 316 -12.68 11.69 12.10
N GLU A 317 -13.65 10.97 11.53
CA GLU A 317 -14.33 9.87 12.23
C GLU A 317 -13.36 8.74 12.60
N TYR A 318 -12.40 8.42 11.74
CA TYR A 318 -11.40 7.37 12.01
C TYR A 318 -10.45 7.72 13.17
N ILE A 319 -9.92 8.95 13.20
CA ILE A 319 -8.95 9.35 14.25
C ILE A 319 -9.59 9.45 15.64
N ASN A 320 -10.90 9.69 15.71
CA ASN A 320 -11.65 9.84 16.96
C ASN A 320 -12.21 8.51 17.52
N GLN A 321 -12.00 7.38 16.84
CA GLN A 321 -12.52 6.08 17.30
C GLN A 321 -11.74 5.44 18.44
N ALA A 322 -10.51 5.85 18.66
CA ALA A 322 -9.67 5.32 19.70
C ALA A 322 -8.71 6.39 20.18
N ASP A 323 -8.52 6.46 21.49
CA ASP A 323 -7.47 7.30 22.07
C ASP A 323 -6.15 6.55 22.14
N GLY A 324 -5.10 7.27 21.77
CA GLY A 324 -3.74 6.75 21.78
C GLY A 324 -3.32 6.40 23.20
N LYS A 325 -2.78 5.19 23.38
CA LYS A 325 -2.10 4.86 24.62
C LYS A 325 -0.84 5.70 24.72
N GLU A 326 -0.60 6.31 25.88
CA GLU A 326 0.60 7.14 26.13
C GLU A 326 1.90 6.38 25.79
N SER A 327 1.98 5.10 26.11
CA SER A 327 3.13 4.26 25.75
C SER A 327 3.39 4.14 24.25
N LEU A 328 2.34 4.16 23.41
CA LEU A 328 2.49 4.16 21.96
C LEU A 328 2.97 5.53 21.46
N LEU A 329 2.49 6.62 22.05
CA LEU A 329 2.97 7.96 21.73
C LEU A 329 4.45 8.14 22.09
N GLN A 330 4.88 7.64 23.25
CA GLN A 330 6.29 7.66 23.64
C GLN A 330 7.16 6.81 22.70
N THR A 331 6.67 5.63 22.30
CA THR A 331 7.34 4.78 21.31
C THR A 331 7.50 5.52 19.98
N PHE A 332 6.44 6.19 19.52
CA PHE A 332 6.47 7.00 18.31
C PHE A 332 7.53 8.10 18.40
N LYS A 333 7.51 8.92 19.47
CA LYS A 333 8.46 10.01 19.68
C LYS A 333 9.90 9.51 19.66
N PHE A 334 10.17 8.45 20.41
CA PHE A 334 11.49 7.81 20.46
C PHE A 334 11.96 7.33 19.08
N THR A 335 11.09 6.59 18.36
CA THR A 335 11.43 6.09 17.02
C THR A 335 11.65 7.22 16.03
N ILE A 336 10.78 8.23 15.97
CA ILE A 336 10.94 9.33 15.01
C ILE A 336 12.20 10.15 15.31
N ASN A 337 12.54 10.38 16.58
CA ASN A 337 13.78 11.05 16.94
C ASN A 337 15.03 10.29 16.46
N GLN A 338 15.02 8.96 16.50
CA GLN A 338 16.10 8.15 15.90
C GLN A 338 16.17 8.34 14.39
N GLN A 339 15.04 8.25 13.70
CA GLN A 339 14.98 8.44 12.24
C GLN A 339 15.49 9.83 11.86
N ASP A 340 15.05 10.88 12.56
CA ASP A 340 15.46 12.27 12.33
C ASP A 340 16.95 12.49 12.59
N SER A 341 17.46 11.95 13.69
CA SER A 341 18.88 12.07 14.04
C SER A 341 19.77 11.40 12.99
N PHE A 342 19.44 10.18 12.58
CA PHE A 342 20.23 9.44 11.59
C PHE A 342 20.19 10.11 10.21
N ARG A 343 19.02 10.60 9.80
CA ARG A 343 18.82 11.25 8.49
C ARG A 343 19.18 12.73 8.48
N LYS A 344 19.58 13.29 9.63
CA LYS A 344 19.85 14.72 9.84
C LYS A 344 18.66 15.60 9.42
N GLN A 345 17.45 15.17 9.73
CA GLN A 345 16.22 15.91 9.44
C GLN A 345 15.78 16.65 10.71
N ASN A 346 15.56 17.97 10.59
CA ASN A 346 14.89 18.73 11.64
C ASN A 346 13.40 18.85 11.27
N PRO A 347 12.46 18.25 12.02
CA PRO A 347 11.05 18.22 11.66
C PRO A 347 10.45 19.64 11.54
N LYS A 348 10.99 20.66 12.22
CA LYS A 348 10.56 22.06 12.08
C LYS A 348 10.68 22.58 10.63
N ASN A 349 11.62 22.05 9.86
CA ASN A 349 11.85 22.44 8.48
C ASN A 349 10.85 21.79 7.50
N PHE A 350 10.15 20.75 7.93
CA PHE A 350 9.32 19.94 7.05
C PHE A 350 7.85 19.91 7.45
N VAL A 351 7.57 19.76 8.73
CA VAL A 351 6.23 19.60 9.30
C VAL A 351 6.01 20.52 10.52
N PRO A 352 6.27 21.84 10.42
CA PRO A 352 6.24 22.74 11.57
C PRO A 352 4.89 22.75 12.33
N GLU A 353 3.79 22.55 11.62
CA GLU A 353 2.43 22.64 12.15
C GLU A 353 2.11 21.52 13.16
N ILE A 354 2.83 20.40 13.10
CA ILE A 354 2.60 19.27 14.02
C ILE A 354 3.61 19.20 15.17
N ILE A 355 4.63 20.09 15.18
CA ILE A 355 5.73 20.06 16.16
C ILE A 355 5.19 20.11 17.57
N ASN A 356 4.39 21.12 17.90
CA ASN A 356 3.87 21.34 19.25
C ASN A 356 2.96 20.23 19.79
N TYR A 357 2.59 19.26 18.94
CA TYR A 357 1.78 18.12 19.33
C TYR A 357 2.60 16.85 19.50
N LEU A 358 3.59 16.64 18.61
CA LEU A 358 4.24 15.34 18.43
C LEU A 358 5.72 15.33 18.79
N TYR A 359 6.36 16.48 18.93
CA TYR A 359 7.78 16.65 19.23
C TYR A 359 7.92 17.54 20.46
#